data_AF-A0A9P6JWK6-F1
#
_entry.id   AF-A0A9P6JWK6-F1
#
_cell.length_a   1.000
_cell.length_b   1.000
_cell.length_c   1.000
_cell.angle_alpha   90.00
_cell.angle_beta   90.00
_cell.angle_gamma   90.00
#
_symmetry.space_group_name_H-M   'P 1'
#
loop_
_entity.id
_entity.type
_entity.pdbx_description
1 polymer ?
#
loop_
_entity_poly.entity_id
_entity_poly.type
_entity_poly.pdbx_seq_one_letter_code
_entity_poly.pdbx_strand_id
1 'polypeptide(L)'
;MSAPAGPKQPTLFSIKDQKAVSDQLLPRLPFGFTPRGLHVSEWKIKDWLSTSPTSLKRSSPDFECGGHKWQIHLFPLGLVKARQQEQITPTPKTSIALYIVHSDNCHHSETWKVEADVVVAICNSQTPSIFIKQTYHHQFTPTTPLAGSHDFRRLRDIMLWCT
;
A
#
# COMPACT_ATOMS: atom_id res chain seq x y z
N MET A 1 30.59 -0.93 3.68
CA MET A 1 29.87 -0.32 4.81
C MET A 1 28.97 0.77 4.22
N SER A 2 27.65 0.59 4.17
CA SER A 2 26.74 1.63 3.65
C SER A 2 26.34 2.57 4.78
N ALA A 3 26.47 3.88 4.53
CA ALA A 3 26.11 4.94 5.46
C ALA A 3 24.65 4.83 5.94
N PRO A 4 24.32 5.29 7.15
CA PRO A 4 22.93 5.39 7.60
C PRO A 4 22.17 6.33 6.65
N ALA A 5 20.98 5.90 6.22
CA ALA A 5 20.11 6.73 5.42
C ALA A 5 19.72 7.97 6.25
N GLY A 6 20.20 9.15 5.82
CA GLY A 6 19.83 10.43 6.43
C GLY A 6 18.31 10.67 6.36
N PRO A 7 17.79 11.69 7.06
CA PRO A 7 16.37 12.02 7.04
C PRO A 7 15.90 12.23 5.60
N LYS A 8 14.82 11.54 5.21
CA LYS A 8 14.24 11.66 3.87
C LYS A 8 13.78 13.10 3.66
N GLN A 9 14.33 13.77 2.65
CA GLN A 9 13.91 15.12 2.31
C GLN A 9 12.45 15.12 1.84
N PRO A 10 11.66 16.17 2.16
CA PRO A 10 10.31 16.33 1.64
C PRO A 10 10.32 16.32 0.12
N THR A 11 9.37 15.59 -0.47
CA THR A 11 9.10 15.70 -1.91
C THR A 11 8.42 17.03 -2.23
N LEU A 12 8.37 17.39 -3.52
CA LEU A 12 7.77 18.64 -4.00
C LEU A 12 6.24 18.71 -3.82
N PHE A 13 5.58 17.60 -3.49
CA PHE A 13 4.13 17.53 -3.34
C PHE A 13 3.71 16.55 -2.25
N SER A 14 2.48 16.70 -1.77
CA SER A 14 1.88 15.77 -0.80
C SER A 14 1.37 14.53 -1.51
N ILE A 15 1.60 13.34 -0.96
CA ILE A 15 1.01 12.09 -1.50
C ILE A 15 -0.53 12.08 -1.44
N LYS A 16 -1.14 13.02 -0.71
CA LYS A 16 -2.59 13.18 -0.61
C LYS A 16 -3.19 14.03 -1.74
N ASP A 17 -2.35 14.73 -2.51
CA ASP A 17 -2.82 15.53 -3.64
C ASP A 17 -3.02 14.63 -4.86
N GLN A 18 -4.29 14.33 -5.16
CA GLN A 18 -4.66 13.47 -6.28
C GLN A 18 -4.15 13.96 -7.62
N LYS A 19 -4.15 15.28 -7.86
CA LYS A 19 -3.67 15.82 -9.13
C LYS A 19 -2.17 15.67 -9.24
N ALA A 20 -1.43 16.03 -8.19
CA ALA A 20 0.02 15.89 -8.18
C ALA A 20 0.46 14.42 -8.29
N VAL A 21 -0.22 13.50 -7.60
CA VAL A 21 0.03 12.05 -7.71
C VAL A 21 -0.20 11.57 -9.14
N SER A 22 -1.32 11.93 -9.75
CA SER A 22 -1.63 11.54 -11.13
C SER A 22 -0.60 12.09 -12.12
N ASP A 23 -0.24 13.36 -12.00
CA ASP A 23 0.65 14.03 -12.95
C ASP A 23 2.11 13.57 -12.82
N GLN A 24 2.54 13.20 -11.60
CA GLN A 24 3.96 12.95 -11.31
C GLN A 24 4.30 11.48 -11.10
N LEU A 25 3.34 10.64 -10.69
CA LEU A 25 3.64 9.26 -10.26
C LEU A 25 2.96 8.17 -11.08
N LEU A 26 1.84 8.48 -11.73
CA LEU A 26 1.16 7.53 -12.62
C LEU A 26 1.69 7.66 -14.04
N PRO A 27 1.70 6.56 -14.82
CA PRO A 27 2.08 6.63 -16.22
C PRO A 27 1.09 7.52 -16.97
N ARG A 28 1.59 8.25 -17.96
CA ARG A 28 0.72 8.99 -18.87
C ARG A 28 0.03 7.98 -19.78
N LEU A 29 -1.30 8.00 -19.78
CA LEU A 29 -2.04 7.19 -20.72
C LEU A 29 -1.75 7.63 -22.16
N PRO A 30 -1.78 6.69 -23.12
CA PRO A 30 -1.67 7.04 -24.53
C PRO A 30 -2.74 8.05 -24.94
N PHE A 31 -2.45 8.86 -25.96
CA PHE A 31 -3.39 9.83 -26.50
C PHE A 31 -4.73 9.15 -26.87
N GLY A 32 -5.85 9.74 -26.45
CA GLY A 32 -7.19 9.21 -26.69
C GLY A 32 -7.69 8.22 -25.64
N PHE A 33 -6.86 7.85 -24.65
CA PHE A 33 -7.27 7.01 -23.53
C PHE A 33 -7.51 7.86 -22.28
N THR A 34 -8.63 7.62 -21.60
CA THR A 34 -8.96 8.22 -20.31
C THR A 34 -9.16 7.12 -19.28
N PRO A 35 -8.65 7.28 -18.04
CA PRO A 35 -8.89 6.29 -17.01
C PRO A 35 -10.39 6.28 -16.67
N ARG A 36 -10.94 5.10 -16.42
CA ARG A 36 -12.34 4.97 -15.99
C ARG A 36 -12.60 5.65 -14.64
N GLY A 37 -11.58 5.74 -13.80
CA GLY A 37 -11.60 6.48 -12.55
C GLY A 37 -10.19 6.81 -12.07
N LEU A 38 -10.08 7.87 -11.29
CA LEU A 38 -8.88 8.26 -10.58
C LEU A 38 -9.29 8.62 -9.15
N HIS A 39 -8.62 8.02 -8.17
CA HIS A 39 -8.94 8.22 -6.77
C HIS A 39 -7.70 8.11 -5.89
N VAL A 40 -7.57 9.00 -4.91
CA VAL A 40 -6.60 8.86 -3.80
C VAL A 40 -7.37 8.56 -2.52
N SER A 41 -7.11 7.39 -1.94
CA SER A 41 -7.66 6.97 -0.65
C SER A 41 -6.61 7.12 0.45
N GLU A 42 -7.01 7.66 1.60
CA GLU A 42 -6.18 7.76 2.79
C GLU A 42 -6.68 6.82 3.88
N TRP A 43 -5.77 6.05 4.46
CA TRP A 43 -6.04 5.20 5.61
C TRP A 43 -5.13 5.55 6.80
N LYS A 44 -5.71 6.19 7.82
CA LYS A 44 -5.03 6.48 9.09
C LYS A 44 -5.13 5.27 10.02
N ILE A 45 -3.98 4.76 10.46
CA ILE A 45 -3.90 3.56 11.30
C ILE A 45 -3.42 3.96 12.70
N LYS A 46 -4.28 3.77 13.70
CA LYS A 46 -3.88 3.90 15.11
C LYS A 46 -3.21 2.61 15.59
N ASP A 47 -2.20 2.76 16.44
CA ASP A 47 -1.48 1.66 17.10
C ASP A 47 -1.06 0.56 16.12
N TRP A 48 -0.55 0.95 14.95
CA TRP A 48 -0.36 0.07 13.80
C TRP A 48 0.59 -1.12 14.07
N LEU A 49 1.45 -1.02 15.09
CA LEU A 49 2.39 -2.05 15.55
C LEU A 49 1.92 -2.81 16.81
N SER A 50 0.63 -2.79 17.15
CA SER A 50 0.11 -3.56 18.31
C SER A 50 0.52 -5.04 18.26
N THR A 51 0.78 -5.66 19.41
CA THR A 51 1.25 -7.05 19.55
C THR A 51 0.13 -8.08 19.68
N SER A 52 -1.14 -7.67 19.59
CA SER A 52 -2.27 -8.60 19.64
C SER A 52 -2.23 -9.58 18.47
N PRO A 53 -2.68 -10.84 18.60
CA PRO A 53 -2.74 -11.81 17.50
C PRO A 53 -3.57 -11.34 16.28
N THR A 54 -4.47 -10.36 16.46
CA THR A 54 -5.19 -9.66 15.37
C THR A 54 -4.33 -8.62 14.60
N SER A 55 -3.08 -8.39 15.01
CA SER A 55 -2.15 -7.42 14.39
C SER A 55 -1.43 -7.91 13.13
N LEU A 56 -1.55 -9.20 12.83
CA LEU A 56 -0.89 -9.85 11.70
C LEU A 56 -1.24 -9.21 10.36
N LYS A 57 -2.52 -8.91 10.18
CA LYS A 57 -3.07 -8.25 9.00
C LYS A 57 -3.99 -7.13 9.45
N ARG A 58 -3.85 -5.97 8.82
CA ARG A 58 -4.79 -4.86 8.93
C ARG A 58 -5.36 -4.57 7.54
N SER A 59 -6.65 -4.25 7.49
CA SER A 59 -7.34 -3.84 6.27
C SER A 59 -7.82 -2.41 6.41
N SER A 60 -7.71 -1.62 5.35
CA SER A 60 -8.41 -0.34 5.25
C SER A 60 -9.92 -0.57 5.13
N PRO A 61 -10.74 0.47 5.35
CA PRO A 61 -12.09 0.51 4.80
C PRO A 61 -12.07 0.32 3.28
N ASP A 62 -13.19 -0.15 2.73
CA ASP A 62 -13.40 -0.16 1.29
C ASP A 62 -13.40 1.26 0.72
N PHE A 63 -12.87 1.41 -0.48
CA PHE A 63 -13.03 2.61 -1.30
C PHE A 63 -13.27 2.23 -2.75
N GLU A 64 -13.87 3.14 -3.51
CA GLU A 64 -14.27 2.88 -4.89
C GLU A 64 -13.39 3.65 -5.89
N CYS A 65 -12.98 2.98 -6.96
CA CYS A 65 -12.33 3.63 -8.10
C CYS A 65 -12.65 2.83 -9.36
N GLY A 66 -13.06 3.53 -10.43
CA GLY A 66 -13.36 2.92 -11.73
C GLY A 66 -14.54 1.94 -11.70
N GLY A 67 -15.46 2.06 -10.73
CA GLY A 67 -16.58 1.14 -10.54
C GLY A 67 -16.22 -0.17 -9.83
N HIS A 68 -15.07 -0.22 -9.15
CA HIS A 68 -14.62 -1.38 -8.38
C HIS A 68 -14.31 -0.98 -6.93
N LYS A 69 -14.54 -1.92 -6.01
CA LYS A 69 -14.17 -1.76 -4.60
C LYS A 69 -12.76 -2.28 -4.34
N TRP A 70 -12.03 -1.53 -3.52
CA TRP A 70 -10.64 -1.77 -3.22
C TRP A 70 -10.38 -1.66 -1.71
N GLN A 71 -9.40 -2.41 -1.23
CA GLN A 71 -8.84 -2.31 0.12
C GLN A 71 -7.32 -2.30 0.10
N ILE A 72 -6.72 -1.66 1.08
CA ILE A 72 -5.30 -1.76 1.38
C ILE A 72 -5.12 -2.81 2.47
N HIS A 73 -4.26 -3.79 2.23
CA HIS A 73 -3.83 -4.76 3.24
C HIS A 73 -2.41 -4.45 3.70
N LEU A 74 -2.24 -4.22 5.00
CA LEU A 74 -0.97 -4.01 5.67
C LEU A 74 -0.65 -5.19 6.58
N PHE A 75 0.57 -5.70 6.48
CA PHE A 75 1.14 -6.68 7.40
C PHE A 75 2.36 -6.06 8.07
N PRO A 76 2.20 -5.45 9.28
CA PRO A 76 3.26 -4.68 9.93
C PRO A 76 4.53 -5.48 10.22
N LEU A 77 4.37 -6.79 10.45
CA LEU A 77 5.46 -7.71 10.78
C LEU A 77 5.76 -8.70 9.63
N GLY A 78 5.27 -8.37 8.42
CA GLY A 78 5.38 -9.23 7.24
C GLY A 78 4.38 -10.38 7.23
N LEU A 79 4.46 -11.23 6.20
CA LEU A 79 3.62 -12.40 6.08
C LEU A 79 4.16 -13.53 6.96
N VAL A 80 3.56 -13.73 8.13
CA VAL A 80 3.93 -14.84 9.02
C VAL A 80 3.18 -16.10 8.60
N LYS A 81 3.89 -17.23 8.50
CA LYS A 81 3.26 -18.54 8.26
C LYS A 81 2.49 -18.97 9.52
N ALA A 82 1.30 -19.53 9.38
CA ALA A 82 0.41 -19.90 10.49
C ALA A 82 1.09 -20.70 11.62
N ARG A 83 2.14 -21.48 11.34
CA ARG A 83 2.89 -22.25 12.35
C ARG A 83 3.83 -21.43 13.24
N GLN A 84 4.00 -20.13 13.00
CA GLN A 84 4.90 -19.23 13.75
C GLN A 84 4.13 -18.22 14.61
N GLN A 85 2.83 -18.45 14.82
CA GLN A 85 1.91 -17.50 15.47
C GLN A 85 2.10 -17.34 16.98
N GLU A 86 2.80 -18.26 17.65
CA GLU A 86 2.89 -18.23 19.11
C GLU A 86 3.86 -17.16 19.66
N GLN A 87 4.77 -16.61 18.84
CA GLN A 87 5.63 -15.51 19.27
C GLN A 87 6.23 -14.73 18.10
N ILE A 88 5.49 -13.75 17.56
CA ILE A 88 5.99 -12.89 16.49
C ILE A 88 6.70 -11.69 17.10
N THR A 89 8.01 -11.79 17.26
CA THR A 89 8.87 -10.66 17.65
C THR A 89 9.50 -10.04 16.40
N PRO A 90 9.51 -8.70 16.28
CA PRO A 90 10.23 -8.05 15.20
C PRO A 90 11.73 -8.33 15.29
N THR A 91 12.33 -8.72 14.17
CA THR A 91 13.77 -8.89 14.00
C THR A 91 14.35 -7.71 13.22
N PRO A 92 15.69 -7.52 13.22
CA PRO A 92 16.32 -6.49 12.38
C PRO A 92 16.06 -6.65 10.87
N LYS A 93 15.63 -7.84 10.44
CA LYS A 93 15.27 -8.16 9.05
C LYS A 93 13.76 -8.07 8.80
N THR A 94 12.95 -7.75 9.82
CA THR A 94 11.50 -7.65 9.67
C THR A 94 11.16 -6.52 8.72
N SER A 95 10.34 -6.86 7.73
CA SER A 95 9.82 -5.96 6.73
C SER A 95 8.30 -5.98 6.75
N ILE A 96 7.75 -4.82 6.43
CA ILE A 96 6.32 -4.62 6.26
C ILE A 96 5.94 -5.15 4.88
N ALA A 97 4.81 -5.85 4.79
CA ALA A 97 4.16 -6.14 3.52
C ALA A 97 2.94 -5.25 3.31
N LEU A 98 2.71 -4.81 2.08
CA LEU A 98 1.66 -3.86 1.74
C LEU A 98 1.08 -4.19 0.37
N TYR A 99 -0.25 -4.23 0.29
CA TYR A 99 -0.99 -4.61 -0.92
C TYR A 99 -2.19 -3.71 -1.15
N ILE A 100 -2.50 -3.49 -2.42
CA ILE A 100 -3.84 -3.12 -2.88
C ILE A 100 -4.56 -4.41 -3.26
N VAL A 101 -5.82 -4.53 -2.86
CA VAL A 101 -6.64 -5.72 -3.06
C VAL A 101 -7.98 -5.30 -3.61
N HIS A 102 -8.44 -5.99 -4.65
CA HIS A 102 -9.81 -5.91 -5.12
C HIS A 102 -10.71 -6.57 -4.08
N SER A 103 -11.63 -5.79 -3.50
CA SER A 103 -12.46 -6.21 -2.36
C SER A 103 -13.94 -6.38 -2.70
N ASP A 104 -14.28 -6.27 -3.99
CA ASP A 104 -15.66 -6.43 -4.40
C ASP A 104 -16.05 -7.91 -4.30
N ASN A 105 -16.97 -8.24 -3.39
CA ASN A 105 -17.53 -9.59 -3.22
C ASN A 105 -18.56 -9.92 -4.32
N CYS A 106 -18.47 -9.24 -5.45
CA CYS A 106 -19.51 -9.32 -6.46
C CYS A 106 -19.49 -10.73 -7.07
N HIS A 107 -20.62 -11.42 -6.95
CA HIS A 107 -20.94 -12.74 -7.52
C HIS A 107 -20.88 -12.77 -9.07
N HIS A 108 -20.18 -11.82 -9.68
CA HIS A 108 -19.97 -11.76 -11.12
C HIS A 108 -18.99 -12.85 -11.48
N SER A 109 -19.47 -13.75 -12.35
CA SER A 109 -18.76 -14.74 -13.18
C SER A 109 -17.24 -14.79 -13.02
N GLU A 110 -16.67 -16.00 -13.00
CA GLU A 110 -15.23 -16.34 -12.89
C GLU A 110 -14.26 -15.65 -13.89
N THR A 111 -14.69 -14.61 -14.60
CA THR A 111 -14.09 -14.01 -15.79
C THR A 111 -13.88 -12.49 -15.71
N TRP A 112 -14.11 -11.83 -14.56
CA TRP A 112 -13.88 -10.37 -14.48
C TRP A 112 -12.39 -10.01 -14.60
N LYS A 113 -12.13 -8.82 -15.15
CA LYS A 113 -10.77 -8.31 -15.35
C LYS A 113 -10.74 -6.79 -15.24
N VAL A 114 -9.77 -6.27 -14.49
CA VAL A 114 -9.55 -4.84 -14.30
C VAL A 114 -8.07 -4.54 -14.45
N GLU A 115 -7.72 -3.57 -15.29
CA GLU A 115 -6.36 -3.09 -15.46
C GLU A 115 -6.22 -1.74 -14.75
N ALA A 116 -5.21 -1.60 -13.89
CA ALA A 116 -5.01 -0.38 -13.13
C ALA A 116 -3.53 -0.09 -12.90
N ASP A 117 -3.20 1.20 -12.98
CA ASP A 117 -1.96 1.76 -12.47
C ASP A 117 -2.18 2.26 -11.04
N VAL A 118 -1.38 1.74 -10.12
CA VAL A 118 -1.57 1.97 -8.69
C VAL A 118 -0.29 2.49 -8.06
N VAL A 119 -0.42 3.55 -7.27
CA VAL A 119 0.62 4.01 -6.34
C VAL A 119 0.18 3.60 -4.94
N VAL A 120 0.98 2.76 -4.28
CA VAL A 120 0.76 2.42 -2.87
C VAL A 120 1.87 3.07 -2.06
N ALA A 121 1.51 3.81 -1.00
CA ALA A 121 2.45 4.60 -0.23
C ALA A 121 2.18 4.54 1.29
N ILE A 122 3.26 4.68 2.05
CA ILE A 122 3.23 4.98 3.49
C ILE A 122 3.87 6.36 3.66
N CYS A 123 3.19 7.26 4.37
CA CYS A 123 3.68 8.62 4.62
C CYS A 123 3.75 8.94 6.10
N ASN A 124 4.56 9.93 6.44
CA ASN A 124 4.50 10.56 7.74
C ASN A 124 3.17 11.33 7.87
N SER A 125 2.44 11.09 8.96
CA SER A 125 1.10 11.65 9.16
C SER A 125 1.08 13.17 9.40
N GLN A 126 2.17 13.73 9.94
CA GLN A 126 2.35 15.16 10.17
C GLN A 126 2.83 15.86 8.90
N THR A 127 3.67 15.17 8.10
CA THR A 127 4.26 15.72 6.87
C THR A 127 4.07 14.75 5.69
N PRO A 128 2.90 14.73 5.03
CA PRO A 128 2.60 13.76 3.97
C PRO A 128 3.46 13.88 2.69
N SER A 129 4.27 14.93 2.56
CA SER A 129 5.30 15.04 1.51
C SER A 129 6.53 14.16 1.78
N ILE A 130 6.66 13.60 3.00
CA ILE A 130 7.65 12.58 3.35
C ILE A 130 6.96 11.22 3.26
N PHE A 131 7.21 10.49 2.19
CA PHE A 131 6.60 9.18 1.97
C PHE A 131 7.56 8.21 1.29
N ILE A 132 7.20 6.94 1.35
CA ILE A 132 7.74 5.88 0.51
C ILE A 132 6.61 5.29 -0.30
N LYS A 133 6.91 4.90 -1.52
CA LYS A 133 5.92 4.36 -2.45
C LYS A 133 6.46 3.20 -3.24
N GLN A 134 5.54 2.42 -3.79
CA GLN A 134 5.76 1.58 -4.95
C GLN A 134 4.64 1.82 -5.95
N THR A 135 4.97 1.66 -7.22
CA THR A 135 4.06 1.82 -8.35
C THR A 135 3.90 0.49 -9.05
N TYR A 136 2.67 0.15 -9.40
CA TYR A 136 2.33 -1.11 -10.03
C TYR A 136 1.46 -0.83 -11.23
N HIS A 137 1.75 -1.49 -12.34
CA HIS A 137 0.79 -1.73 -13.40
C HIS A 137 0.31 -3.17 -13.21
N HIS A 138 -0.98 -3.38 -12.98
CA HIS A 138 -1.47 -4.73 -12.70
C HIS A 138 -2.84 -5.01 -13.31
N GLN A 139 -3.01 -6.27 -13.69
CA GLN A 139 -4.28 -6.81 -14.17
C GLN A 139 -4.89 -7.68 -13.07
N PHE A 140 -5.89 -7.11 -12.40
CA PHE A 140 -6.66 -7.77 -11.37
C PHE A 140 -7.68 -8.71 -12.01
N THR A 141 -7.69 -9.94 -11.50
CA THR A 141 -8.62 -11.01 -11.90
C THR A 141 -8.99 -11.84 -10.66
N PRO A 142 -9.96 -12.76 -10.72
CA PRO A 142 -10.27 -13.66 -9.61
C PRO A 142 -9.06 -14.44 -9.07
N THR A 143 -8.11 -14.81 -9.94
CA THR A 143 -6.92 -15.58 -9.55
C THR A 143 -5.75 -14.68 -9.15
N THR A 144 -5.78 -13.40 -9.51
CA THR A 144 -4.77 -12.38 -9.19
C THR A 144 -5.38 -11.11 -8.58
N PRO A 145 -6.14 -11.19 -7.47
CA PRO A 145 -6.97 -10.09 -6.98
C PRO A 145 -6.18 -9.03 -6.20
N LEU A 146 -4.85 -9.14 -6.12
CA LEU A 146 -3.99 -8.24 -5.34
C LEU A 146 -2.71 -7.90 -6.09
N ALA A 147 -2.18 -6.72 -5.79
CA ALA A 147 -0.85 -6.26 -6.21
C ALA A 147 -0.15 -5.59 -5.02
N GLY A 148 1.16 -5.75 -4.88
CA GLY A 148 1.88 -5.22 -3.74
C GLY A 148 3.26 -5.83 -3.55
N SER A 149 3.79 -5.71 -2.33
CA SER A 149 5.11 -6.24 -1.97
C SER A 149 5.10 -6.95 -0.63
N HIS A 150 5.75 -8.10 -0.59
CA HIS A 150 6.06 -8.87 0.63
C HIS A 150 7.15 -8.19 1.49
N ASP A 151 7.97 -7.33 0.86
CA ASP A 151 9.10 -6.63 1.44
C ASP A 151 9.03 -5.15 1.03
N PHE A 152 7.92 -4.48 1.34
CA PHE A 152 7.67 -3.09 0.95
C PHE A 152 8.72 -2.17 1.56
N ARG A 153 8.99 -2.34 2.87
CA ARG A 153 10.06 -1.65 3.57
C ARG A 153 10.42 -2.35 4.87
N ARG A 154 11.70 -2.27 5.26
CA ARG A 154 12.14 -2.64 6.61
C ARG A 154 11.37 -1.86 7.67
N LEU A 155 10.87 -2.57 8.67
CA LEU A 155 10.10 -2.00 9.77
C LEU A 155 10.85 -0.85 10.46
N ARG A 156 12.14 -1.06 10.75
CA ARG A 156 12.99 -0.06 11.42
C ARG A 156 13.04 1.29 10.68
N ASP A 157 12.94 1.28 9.36
CA ASP A 157 13.03 2.50 8.55
C ASP A 157 11.74 3.34 8.63
N ILE A 158 10.60 2.69 8.92
CA ILE A 158 9.32 3.37 9.17
C ILE A 158 9.27 3.89 10.60
N MET A 159 9.82 3.14 11.56
CA MET A 159 9.86 3.54 12.96
C MET A 159 10.63 4.85 13.18
N LEU A 160 11.57 5.20 12.30
CA LEU A 160 12.25 6.50 12.31
C LEU A 160 11.31 7.70 12.09
N TRP A 161 10.08 7.49 11.63
CA TRP A 161 9.07 8.53 11.50
C TRP A 161 8.18 8.67 12.75
N CYS A 162 8.33 7.76 13.72
CA CYS A 162 7.55 7.72 14.95
C CYS A 162 8.30 8.29 16.16
N THR A 163 9.58 8.66 16.00
CA THR A 163 10.44 9.31 17.00
C THR A 163 10.44 10.81 16.80
#